data_AF-A0A261FWS8-F1
#
_entry.id   AF-A0A261FWS8-F1
#
_cell.length_a   1.000
_cell.length_b   1.000
_cell.length_c   1.000
_cell.angle_alpha   90.00
_cell.angle_beta   90.00
_cell.angle_gamma   90.00
#
_symmetry.space_group_name_H-M   'P 1'
#
loop_
_entity.id
_entity.type
_entity.pdbx_description
1 polymer ?
#
loop_
_entity_poly.entity_id
_entity_poly.type
_entity_poly.pdbx_seq_one_letter_code
_entity_poly.pdbx_strand_id
1 'polypeptide(L)'
;MVDRFPVVFHGYDKEKVDEAFETAQSTLVSLREQIQQYDRQILSLQSQLQEERNKKSTQKNSFASLGANAQQMLASAEQTSAELLSRAKQDAKSTKDAAQAQAETLINNARLDAQHIVGDAQAKAKAMLHDAEVQAQSTAAAAQQEAAQLRGETAKIVSEQRQTTELEINNAREEHNKRMAAEKAKQERELSELKATTTAQIAAQRKAATDEITRLKSENNDQIEAALAEANKKLADVREQVSKMKSDAQRKAAEITDAANAKAQGILDEAEVHRTKTMSQVNAEVEQIRSDIAAQQDEATKKVNDLLVNLEERRTAAKKEADELIGKAKSVREEADEYAAAKRKEAQGQAAEILHKADVDAAAQIEERRQAAQSEIDGLTDHIAELQQRESVITQRVTELKAMFSTAFGNFMAAPVDGGDSTDPQGAADTAAAPAATQSSATPTSTSAQSGASAQSAASNQQSAQN
;
A
#
# COMPACT_ATOMS: atom_id res chain seq x y z
N MET A 1 -129.42 -53.80 18.14
CA MET A 1 -130.55 -54.47 17.48
C MET A 1 -130.02 -55.07 16.19
N VAL A 2 -130.20 -56.38 15.97
CA VAL A 2 -130.23 -57.13 14.69
C VAL A 2 -129.17 -56.74 13.63
N ASP A 3 -128.16 -57.52 13.24
CA ASP A 3 -127.87 -58.97 13.40
C ASP A 3 -126.47 -59.20 14.02
N ARG A 4 -126.28 -60.28 14.79
CA ARG A 4 -124.92 -60.71 15.25
C ARG A 4 -124.67 -62.22 15.32
N PHE A 5 -125.70 -63.05 15.16
CA PHE A 5 -125.61 -64.52 15.24
C PHE A 5 -126.40 -65.16 14.08
N PRO A 6 -125.75 -65.52 12.97
CA PRO A 6 -126.42 -66.28 11.92
C PRO A 6 -126.82 -67.67 12.45
N VAL A 7 -127.98 -68.16 12.02
CA VAL A 7 -128.52 -69.47 12.40
C VAL A 7 -128.26 -70.46 11.28
N VAL A 8 -127.47 -71.49 11.55
CA VAL A 8 -127.24 -72.63 10.65
C VAL A 8 -128.24 -73.74 11.04
N PHE A 9 -128.56 -74.66 10.13
CA PHE A 9 -129.82 -75.43 10.07
C PHE A 9 -130.38 -76.14 11.33
N HIS A 10 -129.68 -76.22 12.47
CA HIS A 10 -130.21 -76.66 13.78
C HIS A 10 -129.71 -75.83 15.00
N GLY A 11 -129.17 -74.62 14.83
CA GLY A 11 -128.76 -73.76 15.96
C GLY A 11 -127.99 -72.48 15.59
N TYR A 12 -127.73 -71.64 16.58
CA TYR A 12 -126.83 -70.48 16.42
C TYR A 12 -125.41 -70.92 16.12
N ASP A 13 -124.71 -70.17 15.25
CA ASP A 13 -123.29 -70.37 14.97
C ASP A 13 -122.45 -70.19 16.25
N LYS A 14 -121.85 -71.29 16.72
CA LYS A 14 -121.11 -71.35 17.97
C LYS A 14 -119.91 -70.40 17.98
N GLU A 15 -119.17 -70.30 16.88
CA GLU A 15 -117.96 -69.48 16.82
C GLU A 15 -118.29 -67.98 16.94
N LYS A 16 -119.41 -67.55 16.32
CA LYS A 16 -119.90 -66.17 16.45
C LYS A 16 -120.46 -65.88 17.84
N VAL A 17 -121.08 -66.85 18.50
CA VAL A 17 -121.55 -66.72 19.89
C VAL A 17 -120.37 -66.61 20.86
N ASP A 18 -119.34 -67.45 20.73
CA ASP A 18 -118.15 -67.41 21.58
C ASP A 18 -117.39 -66.08 21.41
N GLU A 19 -117.20 -65.58 20.17
CA GLU A 19 -116.61 -64.25 19.89
C GLU A 19 -117.41 -63.09 20.53
N ALA A 20 -118.75 -63.18 20.54
CA ALA A 20 -119.57 -62.18 21.22
C ALA A 20 -119.49 -62.28 22.75
N PHE A 21 -119.29 -63.47 23.31
CA PHE A 21 -119.05 -63.64 24.74
C PHE A 21 -117.67 -63.13 25.15
N GLU A 22 -116.61 -63.34 24.36
CA GLU A 22 -115.30 -62.74 24.62
C GLU A 22 -115.33 -61.21 24.56
N THR A 23 -116.04 -60.62 23.59
CA THR A 23 -116.23 -59.17 23.53
C THR A 23 -117.10 -58.62 24.67
N ALA A 24 -118.08 -59.39 25.16
CA ALA A 24 -118.86 -59.04 26.36
C ALA A 24 -118.04 -59.17 27.67
N GLN A 25 -117.16 -60.17 27.78
CA GLN A 25 -116.29 -60.35 28.95
C GLN A 25 -115.19 -59.28 29.02
N SER A 26 -114.53 -58.97 27.91
CA SER A 26 -113.50 -57.92 27.85
C SER A 26 -114.07 -56.53 28.14
N THR A 27 -115.28 -56.21 27.64
CA THR A 27 -115.97 -54.97 28.02
C THR A 27 -116.34 -54.92 29.51
N LEU A 28 -116.80 -56.03 30.11
CA LEU A 28 -117.03 -56.12 31.56
C LEU A 28 -115.75 -55.96 32.41
N VAL A 29 -114.60 -56.45 31.93
CA VAL A 29 -113.30 -56.22 32.60
C VAL A 29 -112.93 -54.73 32.52
N SER A 30 -113.02 -54.12 31.34
CA SER A 30 -112.73 -52.70 31.14
C SER A 30 -113.61 -51.79 32.00
N LEU A 31 -114.92 -52.06 32.08
CA LEU A 31 -115.85 -51.34 32.95
C LEU A 31 -115.49 -51.46 34.45
N ARG A 32 -115.03 -52.63 34.91
CA ARG A 32 -114.58 -52.82 36.30
C ARG A 32 -113.29 -52.06 36.60
N GLU A 33 -112.32 -52.06 35.69
CA GLU A 33 -111.10 -51.25 35.84
C GLU A 33 -111.43 -49.75 35.88
N GLN A 34 -112.37 -49.29 35.04
CA GLN A 34 -112.81 -47.91 35.01
C GLN A 34 -113.49 -47.47 36.32
N ILE A 35 -114.32 -48.33 36.92
CA ILE A 35 -114.91 -48.09 38.25
C ILE A 35 -113.81 -47.99 39.33
N GLN A 36 -112.83 -48.91 39.34
CA GLN A 36 -111.71 -48.85 40.29
C GLN A 36 -110.87 -47.56 40.13
N GLN A 37 -110.72 -47.04 38.92
CA GLN A 37 -110.06 -45.75 38.69
C GLN A 37 -110.88 -44.59 39.26
N TYR A 38 -112.20 -44.58 39.08
CA TYR A 38 -113.07 -43.55 39.65
C TYR A 38 -113.11 -43.59 41.18
N ASP A 39 -113.18 -44.77 41.81
CA ASP A 39 -113.13 -44.88 43.28
C ASP A 39 -111.82 -44.33 43.86
N ARG A 40 -110.67 -44.59 43.20
CA ARG A 40 -109.37 -44.01 43.58
C ARG A 40 -109.37 -42.48 43.43
N GLN A 41 -110.01 -41.94 42.39
CA GLN A 41 -110.14 -40.49 42.21
C GLN A 41 -111.06 -39.87 43.27
N ILE A 42 -112.17 -40.50 43.62
CA ILE A 42 -113.07 -40.03 44.68
C ILE A 42 -112.35 -39.98 46.03
N LEU A 43 -111.60 -41.03 46.39
CA LEU A 43 -110.80 -41.06 47.62
C LEU A 43 -109.73 -39.95 47.64
N SER A 44 -109.06 -39.70 46.50
CA SER A 44 -108.09 -38.60 46.36
C SER A 44 -108.76 -37.21 46.51
N LEU A 45 -109.91 -36.99 45.87
CA LEU A 45 -110.65 -35.74 45.98
C LEU A 45 -111.20 -35.52 47.40
N GLN A 46 -111.61 -36.60 48.08
CA GLN A 46 -112.08 -36.54 49.46
C GLN A 46 -110.95 -36.22 50.45
N SER A 47 -109.74 -36.77 50.25
CA SER A 47 -108.58 -36.39 51.06
C SER A 47 -108.18 -34.93 50.82
N GLN A 48 -108.17 -34.47 49.56
CA GLN A 48 -107.91 -33.06 49.22
C GLN A 48 -108.95 -32.11 49.81
N LEU A 49 -110.25 -32.46 49.80
CA LEU A 49 -111.29 -31.67 50.47
C LEU A 49 -111.11 -31.64 51.99
N GLN A 50 -110.61 -32.71 52.60
CA GLN A 50 -110.32 -32.75 54.03
C GLN A 50 -109.07 -31.94 54.39
N GLU A 51 -108.03 -31.95 53.55
CA GLU A 51 -106.87 -31.06 53.66
C GLU A 51 -107.26 -29.59 53.52
N GLU A 52 -108.04 -29.23 52.49
CA GLU A 52 -108.52 -27.85 52.30
C GLU A 52 -109.43 -27.37 53.43
N ARG A 53 -110.24 -28.27 54.00
CA ARG A 53 -111.03 -27.97 55.21
C ARG A 53 -110.13 -27.74 56.43
N ASN A 54 -109.05 -28.51 56.58
CA ASN A 54 -108.07 -28.30 57.65
C ASN A 54 -107.33 -26.97 57.46
N LYS A 55 -106.83 -26.65 56.25
CA LYS A 55 -106.20 -25.37 55.91
C LYS A 55 -107.11 -24.17 56.22
N LYS A 56 -108.39 -24.23 55.83
CA LYS A 56 -109.38 -23.18 56.14
C LYS A 56 -109.65 -23.01 57.64
N SER A 57 -109.53 -24.05 58.46
CA SER A 57 -109.70 -23.92 59.92
C SER A 57 -108.53 -23.15 60.56
N THR A 58 -107.29 -23.38 60.09
CA THR A 58 -106.07 -22.68 60.52
C THR A 58 -106.09 -21.18 60.19
N GLN A 59 -106.82 -20.79 59.14
CA GLN A 59 -106.89 -19.40 58.65
C GLN A 59 -107.55 -18.41 59.62
N LYS A 60 -108.27 -18.87 60.66
CA LYS A 60 -108.82 -17.99 61.72
C LYS A 60 -107.78 -17.38 62.66
N ASN A 61 -106.54 -17.86 62.65
CA ASN A 61 -105.45 -17.34 63.50
C ASN A 61 -104.54 -16.29 62.80
N SER A 62 -104.90 -15.87 61.57
CA SER A 62 -103.97 -15.30 60.58
C SER A 62 -103.23 -14.00 60.94
N PHE A 63 -103.82 -13.08 61.71
CA PHE A 63 -103.24 -11.73 61.87
C PHE A 63 -102.05 -11.64 62.84
N ALA A 64 -102.10 -12.33 63.99
CA ALA A 64 -100.97 -12.35 64.93
C ALA A 64 -99.78 -13.17 64.39
N SER A 65 -100.07 -14.27 63.66
CA SER A 65 -99.05 -15.09 63.01
C SER A 65 -98.34 -14.36 61.87
N LEU A 66 -98.98 -13.40 61.19
CA LEU A 66 -98.34 -12.64 60.11
C LEU A 66 -97.18 -11.75 60.64
N GLY A 67 -97.35 -11.13 61.82
CA GLY A 67 -96.29 -10.33 62.44
C GLY A 67 -95.12 -11.19 62.92
N ALA A 68 -95.40 -12.32 63.57
CA ALA A 68 -94.37 -13.27 63.99
C ALA A 68 -93.61 -13.89 62.79
N ASN A 69 -94.33 -14.24 61.72
CA ASN A 69 -93.73 -14.74 60.47
C ASN A 69 -92.90 -13.65 59.77
N ALA A 70 -93.35 -12.38 59.75
CA ALA A 70 -92.56 -11.29 59.20
C ALA A 70 -91.26 -11.04 59.98
N GLN A 71 -91.29 -11.12 61.32
CA GLN A 71 -90.07 -11.04 62.15
C GLN A 71 -89.15 -12.25 61.93
N GLN A 72 -89.70 -13.46 61.83
CA GLN A 72 -88.94 -14.67 61.52
C GLN A 72 -88.32 -14.60 60.11
N MET A 73 -89.06 -14.07 59.13
CA MET A 73 -88.57 -13.89 57.76
C MET A 73 -87.45 -12.85 57.71
N LEU A 74 -87.59 -11.71 58.39
CA LEU A 74 -86.53 -10.70 58.52
C LEU A 74 -85.29 -11.27 59.21
N ALA A 75 -85.43 -11.94 60.35
CA ALA A 75 -84.30 -12.58 61.03
C ALA A 75 -83.62 -13.65 60.15
N SER A 76 -84.39 -14.44 59.40
CA SER A 76 -83.85 -15.42 58.44
C SER A 76 -83.17 -14.76 57.25
N ALA A 77 -83.66 -13.60 56.78
CA ALA A 77 -83.08 -12.84 55.68
C ALA A 77 -81.79 -12.13 56.12
N GLU A 78 -81.74 -11.58 57.34
CA GLU A 78 -80.54 -11.03 57.96
C GLU A 78 -79.48 -12.13 58.15
N GLN A 79 -79.85 -13.29 58.69
CA GLN A 79 -78.95 -14.44 58.82
C GLN A 79 -78.42 -14.90 57.46
N THR A 80 -79.31 -15.07 56.46
CA THR A 80 -78.93 -15.47 55.09
C THR A 80 -78.03 -14.42 54.43
N SER A 81 -78.28 -13.13 54.66
CA SER A 81 -77.46 -12.03 54.13
C SER A 81 -76.10 -11.96 54.81
N ALA A 82 -76.03 -12.18 56.12
CA ALA A 82 -74.77 -12.25 56.86
C ALA A 82 -73.92 -13.46 56.43
N GLU A 83 -74.56 -14.61 56.21
CA GLU A 83 -73.91 -15.82 55.68
C GLU A 83 -73.43 -15.60 54.23
N LEU A 84 -74.26 -15.01 53.37
CA LEU A 84 -73.89 -14.64 52.00
C LEU A 84 -72.69 -13.66 51.98
N LEU A 85 -72.70 -12.64 52.83
CA LEU A 85 -71.60 -11.68 52.97
C LEU A 85 -70.33 -12.34 53.54
N SER A 86 -70.46 -13.27 54.48
CA SER A 86 -69.33 -14.04 55.01
C SER A 86 -68.72 -14.92 53.92
N ARG A 87 -69.56 -15.62 53.14
CA ARG A 87 -69.14 -16.44 52.00
C ARG A 87 -68.51 -15.60 50.90
N ALA A 88 -69.12 -14.48 50.51
CA ALA A 88 -68.56 -13.56 49.52
C ALA A 88 -67.20 -12.99 49.97
N LYS A 89 -67.02 -12.68 51.26
CA LYS A 89 -65.72 -12.28 51.82
C LYS A 89 -64.70 -13.42 51.81
N GLN A 90 -65.12 -14.65 52.09
CA GLN A 90 -64.26 -15.83 52.03
C GLN A 90 -63.83 -16.15 50.59
N ASP A 91 -64.76 -16.09 49.63
CA ASP A 91 -64.52 -16.33 48.21
C ASP A 91 -63.63 -15.20 47.62
N ALA A 92 -63.88 -13.94 47.99
CA ALA A 92 -63.02 -12.80 47.62
C ALA A 92 -61.60 -12.92 48.21
N LYS A 93 -61.47 -13.40 49.44
CA LYS A 93 -60.16 -13.71 50.03
C LYS A 93 -59.48 -14.86 49.27
N SER A 94 -60.17 -15.97 49.05
CA SER A 94 -59.60 -17.15 48.39
C SER A 94 -59.16 -16.86 46.95
N THR A 95 -59.91 -16.02 46.23
CA THR A 95 -59.54 -15.57 44.87
C THR A 95 -58.35 -14.61 44.88
N LYS A 96 -58.27 -13.70 45.87
CA LYS A 96 -57.08 -12.85 46.07
C LYS A 96 -55.84 -13.67 46.43
N ASP A 97 -55.94 -14.59 47.38
CA ASP A 97 -54.84 -15.45 47.83
C ASP A 97 -54.35 -16.34 46.66
N ALA A 98 -55.27 -16.89 45.85
CA ALA A 98 -54.93 -17.66 44.64
C ALA A 98 -54.28 -16.79 43.55
N ALA A 99 -54.80 -15.59 43.29
CA ALA A 99 -54.20 -14.66 42.32
C ALA A 99 -52.81 -14.19 42.76
N GLN A 100 -52.59 -13.97 44.06
CA GLN A 100 -51.27 -13.64 44.61
C GLN A 100 -50.30 -14.81 44.44
N ALA A 101 -50.69 -16.04 44.78
CA ALA A 101 -49.84 -17.22 44.58
C ALA A 101 -49.49 -17.46 43.10
N GLN A 102 -50.42 -17.20 42.17
CA GLN A 102 -50.16 -17.24 40.72
C GLN A 102 -49.19 -16.14 40.29
N ALA A 103 -49.35 -14.91 40.78
CA ALA A 103 -48.45 -13.79 40.49
C ALA A 103 -47.04 -14.04 41.03
N GLU A 104 -46.91 -14.54 42.26
CA GLU A 104 -45.62 -14.92 42.85
C GLU A 104 -44.94 -16.04 42.05
N THR A 105 -45.70 -17.05 41.61
CA THR A 105 -45.19 -18.12 40.74
C THR A 105 -44.70 -17.57 39.40
N LEU A 106 -45.46 -16.68 38.76
CA LEU A 106 -45.08 -16.04 37.50
C LEU A 106 -43.82 -15.17 37.66
N ILE A 107 -43.73 -14.37 38.73
CA ILE A 107 -42.56 -13.54 39.03
C ILE A 107 -41.32 -14.40 39.30
N ASN A 108 -41.47 -15.52 40.01
CA ASN A 108 -40.36 -16.44 40.26
C ASN A 108 -39.89 -17.13 38.97
N ASN A 109 -40.82 -17.59 38.11
CA ASN A 109 -40.48 -18.16 36.81
C ASN A 109 -39.79 -17.12 35.90
N ALA A 110 -40.35 -15.91 35.78
CA ALA A 110 -39.75 -14.82 35.00
C ALA A 110 -38.35 -14.42 35.52
N ARG A 111 -38.11 -14.50 36.83
CA ARG A 111 -36.77 -14.30 37.42
C ARG A 111 -35.80 -15.43 37.07
N LEU A 112 -36.25 -16.69 37.09
CA LEU A 112 -35.43 -17.83 36.68
C LEU A 112 -35.09 -17.75 35.18
N ASP A 113 -36.09 -17.48 34.34
CA ASP A 113 -35.90 -17.30 32.89
C ASP A 113 -34.92 -16.15 32.60
N ALA A 114 -35.04 -15.01 33.28
CA ALA A 114 -34.10 -13.90 33.15
C ALA A 114 -32.67 -14.29 33.60
N GLN A 115 -32.53 -15.05 34.69
CA GLN A 115 -31.22 -15.56 35.13
C GLN A 115 -30.61 -16.54 34.12
N HIS A 116 -31.41 -17.43 33.53
CA HIS A 116 -30.97 -18.34 32.48
C HIS A 116 -30.54 -17.58 31.22
N ILE A 117 -31.35 -16.63 30.73
CA ILE A 117 -31.02 -15.81 29.57
C ILE A 117 -29.72 -15.02 29.78
N VAL A 118 -29.53 -14.40 30.94
CA VAL A 118 -28.29 -13.68 31.27
C VAL A 118 -27.10 -14.63 31.40
N GLY A 119 -27.27 -15.80 32.03
CA GLY A 119 -26.23 -16.83 32.14
C GLY A 119 -25.78 -17.36 30.79
N ASP A 120 -26.72 -17.70 29.92
CA ASP A 120 -26.45 -18.17 28.55
C ASP A 120 -25.81 -17.09 27.68
N ALA A 121 -26.26 -15.84 27.79
CA ALA A 121 -25.65 -14.71 27.10
C ALA A 121 -24.19 -14.49 27.57
N GLN A 122 -23.94 -14.55 28.87
CA GLN A 122 -22.58 -14.45 29.43
C GLN A 122 -21.69 -15.63 29.02
N ALA A 123 -22.24 -16.85 28.97
CA ALA A 123 -21.50 -18.04 28.52
C ALA A 123 -21.13 -17.93 27.03
N LYS A 124 -22.06 -17.53 26.17
CA LYS A 124 -21.82 -17.27 24.73
C LYS A 124 -20.82 -16.14 24.51
N ALA A 125 -20.94 -15.03 25.24
CA ALA A 125 -19.98 -13.92 25.15
C ALA A 125 -18.56 -14.36 25.55
N LYS A 126 -18.40 -15.15 26.62
CA LYS A 126 -17.11 -15.72 27.02
C LYS A 126 -16.53 -16.67 25.98
N ALA A 127 -17.36 -17.53 25.37
CA ALA A 127 -16.94 -18.43 24.29
C ALA A 127 -16.46 -17.63 23.07
N MET A 128 -17.24 -16.63 22.61
CA MET A 128 -16.85 -15.77 21.49
C MET A 128 -15.55 -15.00 21.74
N LEU A 129 -15.35 -14.48 22.97
CA LEU A 129 -14.11 -13.80 23.34
C LEU A 129 -12.90 -14.76 23.36
N HIS A 130 -13.08 -15.96 23.91
CA HIS A 130 -12.05 -17.00 23.90
C HIS A 130 -11.68 -17.42 22.48
N ASP A 131 -12.67 -17.66 21.62
CA ASP A 131 -12.42 -18.10 20.25
C ASP A 131 -11.75 -16.99 19.41
N ALA A 132 -12.15 -15.73 19.63
CA ALA A 132 -11.46 -14.57 19.05
C ALA A 132 -10.02 -14.42 19.55
N GLU A 133 -9.76 -14.68 20.85
CA GLU A 133 -8.41 -14.67 21.42
C GLU A 133 -7.54 -15.79 20.82
N VAL A 134 -8.05 -17.02 20.74
CA VAL A 134 -7.36 -18.16 20.12
C VAL A 134 -7.08 -17.88 18.64
N GLN A 135 -8.03 -17.32 17.90
CA GLN A 135 -7.84 -16.97 16.50
C GLN A 135 -6.82 -15.84 16.31
N ALA A 136 -6.82 -14.84 17.19
CA ALA A 136 -5.82 -13.77 17.19
C ALA A 136 -4.41 -14.28 17.52
N GLN A 137 -4.27 -15.13 18.54
CA GLN A 137 -3.00 -15.78 18.90
C GLN A 137 -2.48 -16.68 17.77
N SER A 138 -3.35 -17.48 17.16
CA SER A 138 -3.02 -18.34 16.01
C SER A 138 -2.56 -17.53 14.79
N THR A 139 -3.26 -16.44 14.48
CA THR A 139 -2.89 -15.54 13.37
C THR A 139 -1.56 -14.83 13.64
N ALA A 140 -1.33 -14.36 14.87
CA ALA A 140 -0.07 -13.75 15.27
C ALA A 140 1.10 -14.75 15.20
N ALA A 141 0.90 -15.99 15.65
CA ALA A 141 1.91 -17.05 15.56
C ALA A 141 2.24 -17.42 14.11
N ALA A 142 1.22 -17.55 13.24
CA ALA A 142 1.40 -17.80 11.81
C ALA A 142 2.19 -16.67 11.13
N ALA A 143 1.82 -15.41 11.37
CA ALA A 143 2.54 -14.25 10.83
C ALA A 143 3.99 -14.14 11.35
N GLN A 144 4.25 -14.51 12.61
CA GLN A 144 5.62 -14.59 13.15
C GLN A 144 6.44 -15.71 12.49
N GLN A 145 5.84 -16.87 12.24
CA GLN A 145 6.49 -17.99 11.55
C GLN A 145 6.81 -17.64 10.09
N GLU A 146 5.85 -17.06 9.36
CA GLU A 146 6.03 -16.60 7.98
C GLU A 146 7.14 -15.52 7.91
N ALA A 147 7.11 -14.53 8.80
CA ALA A 147 8.16 -13.51 8.88
C ALA A 147 9.55 -14.11 9.21
N ALA A 148 9.61 -15.18 10.02
CA ALA A 148 10.86 -15.89 10.28
C ALA A 148 11.35 -16.69 9.06
N GLN A 149 10.44 -17.34 8.33
CA GLN A 149 10.74 -18.06 7.08
C GLN A 149 11.26 -17.09 6.01
N LEU A 150 10.53 -16.00 5.72
CA LEU A 150 10.94 -14.96 4.76
C LEU A 150 12.30 -14.34 5.12
N ARG A 151 12.59 -14.12 6.41
CA ARG A 151 13.93 -13.67 6.86
C ARG A 151 15.01 -14.72 6.61
N GLY A 152 14.73 -16.00 6.85
CA GLY A 152 15.65 -17.10 6.56
C GLY A 152 15.95 -17.25 5.07
N GLU A 153 14.93 -17.20 4.23
CA GLU A 153 15.05 -17.23 2.77
C GLU A 153 15.80 -16.00 2.25
N THR A 154 15.46 -14.79 2.73
CA THR A 154 16.18 -13.56 2.37
C THR A 154 17.65 -13.63 2.77
N ALA A 155 17.96 -14.13 3.97
CA ALA A 155 19.34 -14.30 4.42
C ALA A 155 20.11 -15.31 3.54
N LYS A 156 19.46 -16.39 3.11
CA LYS A 156 20.04 -17.36 2.18
C LYS A 156 20.29 -16.74 0.80
N ILE A 157 19.31 -16.06 0.21
CA ILE A 157 19.44 -15.39 -1.09
C ILE A 157 20.54 -14.33 -1.05
N VAL A 158 20.62 -13.53 0.02
CA VAL A 158 21.69 -12.53 0.20
C VAL A 158 23.07 -13.20 0.34
N SER A 159 23.16 -14.36 0.99
CA SER A 159 24.41 -15.14 1.07
C SER A 159 24.82 -15.71 -0.30
N GLU A 160 23.89 -16.30 -1.05
CA GLU A 160 24.13 -16.85 -2.39
C GLU A 160 24.50 -15.75 -3.39
N GLN A 161 23.82 -14.59 -3.33
CA GLN A 161 24.16 -13.41 -4.14
C GLN A 161 25.55 -12.88 -3.79
N ARG A 162 25.89 -12.76 -2.50
CA ARG A 162 27.24 -12.35 -2.06
C ARG A 162 28.31 -13.29 -2.59
N GLN A 163 28.15 -14.60 -2.41
CA GLN A 163 29.09 -15.61 -2.93
C GLN A 163 29.23 -15.52 -4.46
N THR A 164 28.13 -15.32 -5.19
CA THR A 164 28.14 -15.14 -6.64
C THR A 164 28.94 -13.89 -7.04
N THR A 165 28.64 -12.74 -6.42
CA THR A 165 29.38 -11.49 -6.70
C THR A 165 30.85 -11.56 -6.30
N GLU A 166 31.20 -12.31 -5.25
CA GLU A 166 32.58 -12.52 -4.82
C GLU A 166 33.35 -13.39 -5.83
N LEU A 167 32.73 -14.44 -6.36
CA LEU A 167 33.28 -15.24 -7.47
C LEU A 167 33.44 -14.40 -8.74
N GLU A 168 32.47 -13.56 -9.10
CA GLU A 168 32.57 -12.64 -10.25
C GLU A 168 33.70 -11.63 -10.08
N ILE A 169 33.83 -11.01 -8.90
CA ILE A 169 34.93 -10.08 -8.57
C ILE A 169 36.29 -10.79 -8.65
N ASN A 170 36.40 -12.02 -8.15
CA ASN A 170 37.64 -12.79 -8.21
C ASN A 170 37.99 -13.19 -9.64
N ASN A 171 37.01 -13.65 -10.43
CA ASN A 171 37.19 -13.95 -11.86
C ASN A 171 37.62 -12.70 -12.65
N ALA A 172 36.98 -11.55 -12.42
CA ALA A 172 37.33 -10.29 -13.07
C ALA A 172 38.74 -9.81 -12.68
N ARG A 173 39.15 -9.97 -11.41
CA ARG A 173 40.51 -9.69 -10.95
C ARG A 173 41.55 -10.61 -11.58
N GLU A 174 41.27 -11.91 -11.67
CA GLU A 174 42.13 -12.85 -12.38
C GLU A 174 42.26 -12.52 -13.86
N GLU A 175 41.16 -12.21 -14.54
CA GLU A 175 41.19 -11.85 -15.94
C GLU A 175 41.95 -10.54 -16.17
N HIS A 176 41.71 -9.52 -15.34
CA HIS A 176 42.48 -8.28 -15.35
C HIS A 176 43.99 -8.54 -15.15
N ASN A 177 44.36 -9.38 -14.19
CA ASN A 177 45.76 -9.74 -13.97
C ASN A 177 46.38 -10.49 -15.17
N LYS A 178 45.63 -11.39 -15.82
CA LYS A 178 46.04 -12.07 -17.06
C LYS A 178 46.22 -11.08 -18.21
N ARG A 179 45.28 -10.13 -18.39
CA ARG A 179 45.37 -9.05 -19.40
C ARG A 179 46.59 -8.15 -19.15
N MET A 180 46.81 -7.69 -17.91
CA MET A 180 47.98 -6.90 -17.51
C MET A 180 49.30 -7.64 -17.73
N ALA A 181 49.36 -8.94 -17.45
CA ALA A 181 50.54 -9.76 -17.71
C ALA A 181 50.80 -9.91 -19.22
N ALA A 182 49.76 -10.15 -20.02
CA ALA A 182 49.86 -10.23 -21.47
C ALA A 182 50.28 -8.89 -22.11
N GLU A 183 49.76 -7.77 -21.61
CA GLU A 183 50.14 -6.43 -22.07
C GLU A 183 51.61 -6.12 -21.74
N LYS A 184 52.05 -6.38 -20.50
CA LYS A 184 53.46 -6.25 -20.12
C LYS A 184 54.38 -7.11 -20.99
N ALA A 185 54.01 -8.37 -21.25
CA ALA A 185 54.78 -9.25 -22.12
C ALA A 185 54.80 -8.77 -23.59
N LYS A 186 53.73 -8.11 -24.07
CA LYS A 186 53.69 -7.46 -25.38
C LYS A 186 54.62 -6.25 -25.44
N GLN A 187 54.52 -5.34 -24.45
CA GLN A 187 55.39 -4.16 -24.34
C GLN A 187 56.86 -4.55 -24.21
N GLU A 188 57.19 -5.60 -23.46
CA GLU A 188 58.57 -6.09 -23.31
C GLU A 188 59.12 -6.67 -24.63
N ARG A 189 58.30 -7.38 -25.41
CA ARG A 189 58.67 -7.83 -26.77
C ARG A 189 58.86 -6.65 -27.72
N GLU A 190 57.94 -5.69 -27.74
CA GLU A 190 58.04 -4.49 -28.57
C GLU A 190 59.29 -3.65 -28.23
N LEU A 191 59.61 -3.51 -26.94
CA LEU A 191 60.85 -2.86 -26.50
C LEU A 191 62.12 -3.66 -26.89
N SER A 192 62.06 -5.00 -26.86
CA SER A 192 63.16 -5.86 -27.30
C SER A 192 63.38 -5.74 -28.82
N GLU A 193 62.31 -5.77 -29.60
CA GLU A 193 62.33 -5.61 -31.05
C GLU A 193 62.78 -4.20 -31.47
N LEU A 194 62.31 -3.15 -30.78
CA LEU A 194 62.78 -1.77 -30.99
C LEU A 194 64.28 -1.63 -30.66
N LYS A 195 64.76 -2.27 -29.59
CA LYS A 195 66.21 -2.30 -29.28
C LYS A 195 67.01 -3.07 -30.32
N ALA A 196 66.50 -4.19 -30.82
CA ALA A 196 67.17 -4.99 -31.85
C ALA A 196 67.24 -4.23 -33.19
N THR A 197 66.13 -3.63 -33.63
CA THR A 197 66.04 -2.83 -34.86
C THR A 197 66.89 -1.57 -34.80
N THR A 198 66.86 -0.81 -33.71
CA THR A 198 67.75 0.36 -33.53
C THR A 198 69.24 -0.05 -33.47
N THR A 199 69.58 -1.16 -32.81
CA THR A 199 70.96 -1.69 -32.83
C THR A 199 71.40 -2.08 -34.24
N ALA A 200 70.53 -2.73 -35.02
CA ALA A 200 70.78 -3.08 -36.42
C ALA A 200 70.91 -1.84 -37.31
N GLN A 201 70.09 -0.81 -37.11
CA GLN A 201 70.19 0.48 -37.82
C GLN A 201 71.51 1.19 -37.50
N ILE A 202 71.93 1.24 -36.23
CA ILE A 202 73.23 1.82 -35.82
C ILE A 202 74.39 1.04 -36.45
N ALA A 203 74.32 -0.29 -36.48
CA ALA A 203 75.32 -1.13 -37.13
C ALA A 203 75.38 -0.88 -38.66
N ALA A 204 74.23 -0.77 -39.32
CA ALA A 204 74.14 -0.46 -40.75
C ALA A 204 74.66 0.94 -41.07
N GLN A 205 74.32 1.96 -40.28
CA GLN A 205 74.85 3.32 -40.40
C GLN A 205 76.37 3.37 -40.20
N ARG A 206 76.90 2.69 -39.18
CA ARG A 206 78.34 2.59 -38.96
C ARG A 206 79.05 1.90 -40.11
N LYS A 207 78.47 0.84 -40.67
CA LYS A 207 79.01 0.18 -41.86
C LYS A 207 79.02 1.12 -43.05
N ALA A 208 77.88 1.74 -43.38
CA ALA A 208 77.78 2.68 -44.51
C ALA A 208 78.77 3.86 -44.39
N ALA A 209 78.91 4.46 -43.20
CA ALA A 209 79.91 5.50 -42.94
C ALA A 209 81.35 4.99 -43.06
N THR A 210 81.62 3.74 -42.67
CA THR A 210 82.95 3.13 -42.84
C THR A 210 83.25 2.87 -44.32
N ASP A 211 82.28 2.32 -45.05
CA ASP A 211 82.38 2.06 -46.49
C ASP A 211 82.61 3.40 -47.24
N GLU A 212 81.89 4.47 -46.89
CA GLU A 212 82.08 5.83 -47.43
C GLU A 212 83.47 6.40 -47.09
N ILE A 213 83.94 6.27 -45.85
CA ILE A 213 85.32 6.66 -45.47
C ILE A 213 86.36 5.90 -46.28
N THR A 214 86.16 4.59 -46.55
CA THR A 214 87.09 3.83 -47.40
C THR A 214 87.03 4.26 -48.86
N ARG A 215 85.85 4.61 -49.38
CA ARG A 215 85.68 5.12 -50.75
C ARG A 215 86.38 6.47 -50.92
N LEU A 216 86.14 7.41 -50.00
CA LEU A 216 86.80 8.72 -49.97
C LEU A 216 88.31 8.60 -49.80
N LYS A 217 88.80 7.63 -49.01
CA LYS A 217 90.25 7.34 -48.93
C LYS A 217 90.81 6.79 -50.23
N SER A 218 90.11 5.91 -50.93
CA SER A 218 90.53 5.41 -52.25
C SER A 218 90.57 6.56 -53.26
N GLU A 219 89.47 7.30 -53.41
CA GLU A 219 89.38 8.45 -54.33
C GLU A 219 90.48 9.49 -54.06
N ASN A 220 90.80 9.76 -52.79
CA ASN A 220 91.86 10.69 -52.41
C ASN A 220 93.26 10.10 -52.69
N ASN A 221 93.48 8.79 -52.46
CA ASN A 221 94.71 8.12 -52.89
C ASN A 221 94.88 8.17 -54.42
N ASP A 222 93.83 7.88 -55.17
CA ASP A 222 93.82 7.92 -56.65
C ASP A 222 94.10 9.36 -57.15
N GLN A 223 93.55 10.38 -56.48
CA GLN A 223 93.86 11.79 -56.73
C GLN A 223 95.31 12.15 -56.39
N ILE A 224 95.86 11.62 -55.28
CA ILE A 224 97.27 11.81 -54.91
C ILE A 224 98.19 11.12 -55.92
N GLU A 225 97.90 9.90 -56.35
CA GLU A 225 98.67 9.20 -57.39
C GLU A 225 98.59 9.92 -58.73
N ALA A 226 97.39 10.40 -59.14
CA ALA A 226 97.23 11.20 -60.34
C ALA A 226 98.01 12.53 -60.26
N ALA A 227 97.95 13.23 -59.12
CA ALA A 227 98.71 14.46 -58.89
C ALA A 227 100.22 14.23 -58.84
N LEU A 228 100.68 13.11 -58.28
CA LEU A 228 102.09 12.69 -58.30
C LEU A 228 102.54 12.28 -59.70
N ALA A 229 101.69 11.60 -60.48
CA ALA A 229 101.97 11.27 -61.87
C ALA A 229 102.04 12.54 -62.74
N GLU A 230 101.13 13.49 -62.53
CA GLU A 230 101.16 14.79 -63.21
C GLU A 230 102.35 15.65 -62.77
N ALA A 231 102.73 15.62 -61.49
CA ALA A 231 103.92 16.29 -60.98
C ALA A 231 105.22 15.66 -61.52
N ASN A 232 105.29 14.32 -61.61
CA ASN A 232 106.41 13.60 -62.23
C ASN A 232 106.46 13.83 -63.74
N LYS A 233 105.31 13.93 -64.41
CA LYS A 233 105.23 14.34 -65.82
C LYS A 233 105.72 15.78 -65.99
N LYS A 234 105.23 16.73 -65.20
CA LYS A 234 105.73 18.12 -65.20
C LYS A 234 107.23 18.18 -64.87
N LEU A 235 107.75 17.33 -63.98
CA LEU A 235 109.18 17.23 -63.69
C LEU A 235 109.97 16.63 -64.86
N ALA A 236 109.39 15.68 -65.60
CA ALA A 236 109.96 15.12 -66.82
C ALA A 236 109.94 16.13 -67.97
N ASP A 237 108.82 16.83 -68.17
CA ASP A 237 108.65 17.93 -69.12
C ASP A 237 109.62 19.07 -68.77
N VAL A 238 109.81 19.42 -67.49
CA VAL A 238 110.82 20.37 -67.03
C VAL A 238 112.24 19.83 -67.21
N ARG A 239 112.51 18.52 -67.04
CA ARG A 239 113.82 17.94 -67.33
C ARG A 239 114.12 17.92 -68.83
N GLU A 240 113.12 17.66 -69.67
CA GLU A 240 113.22 17.76 -71.13
C GLU A 240 113.38 19.22 -71.55
N GLN A 241 112.64 20.15 -70.94
CA GLN A 241 112.77 21.59 -71.16
C GLN A 241 114.11 22.12 -70.64
N VAL A 242 114.67 21.60 -69.56
CA VAL A 242 116.01 21.90 -69.06
C VAL A 242 117.08 21.25 -69.95
N SER A 243 116.83 20.09 -70.54
CA SER A 243 117.72 19.45 -71.53
C SER A 243 117.74 20.23 -72.85
N LYS A 244 116.55 20.62 -73.35
CA LYS A 244 116.38 21.55 -74.47
C LYS A 244 116.99 22.90 -74.15
N MET A 245 116.74 23.48 -72.98
CA MET A 245 117.40 24.71 -72.52
C MET A 245 118.90 24.54 -72.35
N LYS A 246 119.44 23.35 -72.06
CA LYS A 246 120.88 23.12 -71.97
C LYS A 246 121.50 23.02 -73.36
N SER A 247 120.86 22.31 -74.29
CA SER A 247 121.20 22.32 -75.73
C SER A 247 121.13 23.73 -76.30
N ASP A 248 120.02 24.42 -76.07
CA ASP A 248 119.76 25.80 -76.47
C ASP A 248 120.65 26.78 -75.71
N ALA A 249 121.13 26.50 -74.50
CA ALA A 249 122.08 27.35 -73.78
C ALA A 249 123.53 27.06 -74.17
N GLN A 250 123.86 25.87 -74.68
CA GLN A 250 125.15 25.61 -75.32
C GLN A 250 125.21 26.27 -76.70
N ARG A 251 124.11 26.22 -77.45
CA ARG A 251 123.94 26.97 -78.71
C ARG A 251 123.87 28.48 -78.46
N LYS A 252 123.06 28.92 -77.50
CA LYS A 252 122.99 30.33 -77.08
C LYS A 252 124.26 30.78 -76.37
N ALA A 253 125.11 29.92 -75.78
CA ALA A 253 126.41 30.38 -75.27
C ALA A 253 127.32 30.89 -76.41
N ALA A 254 127.17 30.35 -77.63
CA ALA A 254 127.81 30.90 -78.82
C ALA A 254 127.05 32.11 -79.40
N GLU A 255 125.71 32.17 -79.29
CA GLU A 255 124.92 33.32 -79.75
C GLU A 255 124.90 34.49 -78.71
N ILE A 256 125.24 34.27 -77.44
CA ILE A 256 125.19 35.26 -76.33
C ILE A 256 126.42 36.16 -76.32
N THR A 257 127.58 35.69 -76.80
CA THR A 257 128.73 36.58 -77.04
C THR A 257 128.42 37.67 -78.05
N ASP A 258 127.53 37.40 -79.02
CA ASP A 258 127.10 38.39 -80.01
C ASP A 258 125.78 39.11 -79.63
N ALA A 259 124.86 38.43 -78.95
CA ALA A 259 123.57 38.99 -78.52
C ALA A 259 123.62 39.77 -77.19
N ALA A 260 124.73 39.75 -76.45
CA ALA A 260 124.93 40.57 -75.25
C ALA A 260 124.83 42.08 -75.53
N ASN A 261 125.09 42.52 -76.77
CA ASN A 261 124.89 43.91 -77.20
C ASN A 261 123.45 44.23 -77.65
N ALA A 262 122.54 43.24 -77.76
CA ALA A 262 121.21 43.39 -78.36
C ALA A 262 120.03 43.20 -77.38
N LYS A 263 120.26 42.72 -76.14
CA LYS A 263 119.21 42.50 -75.13
C LYS A 263 119.18 43.51 -73.98
N ALA A 264 119.58 44.75 -74.26
CA ALA A 264 119.35 45.91 -73.40
C ALA A 264 117.91 46.48 -73.49
N GLN A 265 116.98 45.84 -74.23
CA GLN A 265 115.67 46.40 -74.58
C GLN A 265 114.45 45.48 -74.30
N GLY A 266 114.59 44.43 -73.48
CA GLY A 266 113.49 43.47 -73.21
C GLY A 266 113.05 43.34 -71.75
N ILE A 267 113.59 44.14 -70.82
CA ILE A 267 113.41 43.94 -69.35
C ILE A 267 112.27 44.81 -68.77
N LEU A 268 111.44 45.45 -69.62
CA LEU A 268 110.40 46.39 -69.16
C LEU A 268 108.94 46.03 -69.51
N ASP A 269 108.66 44.87 -70.10
CA ASP A 269 107.29 44.47 -70.48
C ASP A 269 106.63 43.47 -69.50
N GLU A 270 107.33 42.96 -68.48
CA GLU A 270 106.84 41.89 -67.58
C GLU A 270 106.51 42.33 -66.14
N ALA A 271 106.47 43.64 -65.85
CA ALA A 271 106.19 44.16 -64.50
C ALA A 271 104.72 44.54 -64.22
N GLU A 272 103.87 44.67 -65.26
CA GLU A 272 102.55 45.31 -65.10
C GLU A 272 101.39 44.33 -64.89
N VAL A 273 101.43 43.15 -65.53
CA VAL A 273 100.33 42.15 -65.50
C VAL A 273 100.09 41.55 -64.12
N HIS A 274 101.11 41.48 -63.26
CA HIS A 274 101.02 40.90 -61.92
C HIS A 274 100.41 41.81 -60.85
N ARG A 275 100.19 43.11 -61.13
CA ARG A 275 99.69 44.06 -60.12
C ARG A 275 98.17 44.29 -60.19
N THR A 276 97.57 44.22 -61.38
CA THR A 276 96.13 44.44 -61.59
C THR A 276 95.28 43.24 -61.17
N LYS A 277 95.75 42.00 -61.36
CA LYS A 277 94.99 40.79 -61.01
C LYS A 277 94.77 40.63 -59.50
N THR A 278 95.74 41.02 -58.69
CA THR A 278 95.70 40.85 -57.22
C THR A 278 94.80 41.89 -56.52
N MET A 279 94.48 43.01 -57.18
CA MET A 279 93.59 44.03 -56.63
C MET A 279 92.11 43.85 -56.97
N SER A 280 91.76 43.08 -58.01
CA SER A 280 90.35 42.78 -58.31
C SER A 280 89.77 41.66 -57.43
N GLN A 281 90.60 40.74 -56.95
CA GLN A 281 90.14 39.60 -56.14
C GLN A 281 89.84 39.99 -54.68
N VAL A 282 90.66 40.87 -54.09
CA VAL A 282 90.52 41.27 -52.67
C VAL A 282 89.30 42.16 -52.40
N ASN A 283 88.87 42.99 -53.37
CA ASN A 283 87.66 43.82 -53.19
C ASN A 283 86.36 43.00 -53.28
N ALA A 284 86.32 41.97 -54.12
CA ALA A 284 85.12 41.14 -54.31
C ALA A 284 84.76 40.33 -53.05
N GLU A 285 85.75 39.74 -52.37
CA GLU A 285 85.51 38.95 -51.15
C GLU A 285 85.00 39.80 -49.97
N VAL A 286 85.42 41.07 -49.87
CA VAL A 286 85.01 41.97 -48.77
C VAL A 286 83.55 42.44 -48.92
N GLU A 287 83.06 42.65 -50.14
CA GLU A 287 81.65 42.98 -50.38
C GLU A 287 80.74 41.75 -50.23
N GLN A 288 81.21 40.57 -50.64
CA GLN A 288 80.46 39.32 -50.48
C GLN A 288 80.25 38.96 -49.00
N ILE A 289 81.29 39.07 -48.16
CA ILE A 289 81.19 38.82 -46.71
C ILE A 289 80.26 39.84 -46.02
N ARG A 290 80.23 41.11 -46.46
CA ARG A 290 79.27 42.10 -45.93
C ARG A 290 77.82 41.79 -46.31
N SER A 291 77.59 41.30 -47.53
CA SER A 291 76.26 40.88 -47.99
C SER A 291 75.72 39.70 -47.17
N ASP A 292 76.54 38.67 -46.95
CA ASP A 292 76.11 37.45 -46.27
C ASP A 292 75.81 37.67 -44.78
N ILE A 293 76.56 38.54 -44.10
CA ILE A 293 76.30 38.91 -42.69
C ILE A 293 75.00 39.71 -42.56
N ALA A 294 74.69 40.62 -43.50
CA ALA A 294 73.43 41.36 -43.51
C ALA A 294 72.23 40.42 -43.76
N ALA A 295 72.34 39.52 -44.74
CA ALA A 295 71.31 38.53 -45.03
C ALA A 295 71.00 37.62 -43.83
N GLN A 296 72.02 37.19 -43.09
CA GLN A 296 71.82 36.37 -41.88
C GLN A 296 71.14 37.13 -40.73
N GLN A 297 71.36 38.45 -40.59
CA GLN A 297 70.66 39.26 -39.59
C GLN A 297 69.18 39.50 -39.96
N ASP A 298 68.88 39.73 -41.23
CA ASP A 298 67.50 39.85 -41.74
C ASP A 298 66.73 38.52 -41.66
N GLU A 299 67.39 37.39 -41.91
CA GLU A 299 66.74 36.07 -41.79
C GLU A 299 66.49 35.67 -40.34
N ALA A 300 67.40 36.01 -39.42
CA ALA A 300 67.22 35.80 -37.98
C ALA A 300 66.07 36.65 -37.41
N THR A 301 65.98 37.94 -37.79
CA THR A 301 64.89 38.82 -37.34
C THR A 301 63.53 38.42 -37.93
N LYS A 302 63.47 37.92 -39.18
CA LYS A 302 62.24 37.32 -39.73
C LYS A 302 61.80 36.09 -38.93
N LYS A 303 62.70 35.12 -38.68
CA LYS A 303 62.37 33.90 -37.89
C LYS A 303 61.89 34.21 -36.47
N VAL A 304 62.41 35.27 -35.83
CA VAL A 304 61.93 35.73 -34.52
C VAL A 304 60.53 36.34 -34.62
N ASN A 305 60.25 37.18 -35.62
CA ASN A 305 58.91 37.73 -35.84
C ASN A 305 57.89 36.63 -36.18
N ASP A 306 58.23 35.68 -37.04
CA ASP A 306 57.36 34.54 -37.37
C ASP A 306 57.05 33.68 -36.13
N LEU A 307 58.03 33.48 -35.24
CA LEU A 307 57.82 32.81 -33.95
C LEU A 307 56.88 33.58 -33.01
N LEU A 308 56.96 34.92 -32.98
CA LEU A 308 56.06 35.77 -32.20
C LEU A 308 54.63 35.72 -32.76
N VAL A 309 54.44 35.81 -34.07
CA VAL A 309 53.13 35.67 -34.72
C VAL A 309 52.52 34.29 -34.46
N ASN A 310 53.29 33.21 -34.63
CA ASN A 310 52.82 31.85 -34.33
C ASN A 310 52.45 31.66 -32.85
N LEU A 311 53.15 32.32 -31.91
CA LEU A 311 52.82 32.29 -30.49
C LEU A 311 51.51 33.04 -30.20
N GLU A 312 51.26 34.16 -30.89
CA GLU A 312 50.07 34.98 -30.73
C GLU A 312 48.82 34.34 -31.38
N GLU A 313 48.98 33.69 -32.54
CA GLU A 313 47.95 32.82 -33.12
C GLU A 313 47.59 31.64 -32.20
N ARG A 314 48.59 30.92 -31.67
CA ARG A 314 48.33 29.83 -30.72
C ARG A 314 47.64 30.31 -29.44
N ARG A 315 48.02 31.48 -28.93
CA ARG A 315 47.40 32.09 -27.75
C ARG A 315 45.95 32.52 -28.01
N THR A 316 45.64 33.03 -29.19
CA THR A 316 44.26 33.44 -29.55
C THR A 316 43.38 32.24 -29.89
N ALA A 317 43.92 31.19 -30.53
CA ALA A 317 43.24 29.91 -30.75
C ALA A 317 42.88 29.22 -29.42
N ALA A 318 43.86 29.04 -28.53
CA ALA A 318 43.63 28.44 -27.21
C ALA A 318 42.62 29.23 -26.36
N LYS A 319 42.58 30.56 -26.50
CA LYS A 319 41.58 31.40 -25.82
C LYS A 319 40.17 31.18 -26.40
N LYS A 320 40.02 31.09 -27.73
CA LYS A 320 38.73 30.75 -28.35
C LYS A 320 38.23 29.36 -27.94
N GLU A 321 39.10 28.35 -27.92
CA GLU A 321 38.74 27.00 -27.47
C GLU A 321 38.30 26.98 -26.00
N ALA A 322 38.97 27.74 -25.13
CA ALA A 322 38.57 27.90 -23.74
C ALA A 322 37.22 28.62 -23.60
N ASP A 323 37.00 29.72 -24.32
CA ASP A 323 35.74 30.47 -24.31
C ASP A 323 34.57 29.62 -24.86
N GLU A 324 34.81 28.80 -25.91
CA GLU A 324 33.84 27.82 -26.43
C GLU A 324 33.53 26.70 -25.44
N LEU A 325 34.54 26.14 -24.76
CA LEU A 325 34.34 25.12 -23.73
C LEU A 325 33.55 25.67 -22.53
N ILE A 326 33.80 26.92 -22.14
CA ILE A 326 33.01 27.62 -21.12
C ILE A 326 31.58 27.86 -21.60
N GLY A 327 31.38 28.19 -22.89
CA GLY A 327 30.05 28.30 -23.50
C GLY A 327 29.27 26.99 -23.47
N LYS A 328 29.90 25.88 -23.93
CA LYS A 328 29.33 24.52 -23.88
C LYS A 328 29.01 24.10 -22.45
N ALA A 329 29.90 24.36 -21.49
CA ALA A 329 29.66 24.06 -20.08
C ALA A 329 28.49 24.86 -19.46
N LYS A 330 28.24 26.09 -19.92
CA LYS A 330 27.05 26.87 -19.52
C LYS A 330 25.77 26.30 -20.11
N SER A 331 25.76 25.98 -21.42
CA SER A 331 24.62 25.35 -22.09
C SER A 331 24.20 24.05 -21.40
N VAL A 332 25.17 23.14 -21.18
CA VAL A 332 24.92 21.87 -20.47
C VAL A 332 24.41 22.08 -19.04
N ARG A 333 24.81 23.17 -18.36
CA ARG A 333 24.28 23.47 -17.02
C ARG A 333 22.85 23.99 -17.09
N GLU A 334 22.53 24.89 -18.02
CA GLU A 334 21.17 25.41 -18.22
C GLU A 334 20.22 24.29 -18.66
N GLU A 335 20.64 23.42 -19.59
CA GLU A 335 19.90 22.22 -20.01
C GLU A 335 19.65 21.25 -18.83
N ALA A 336 20.64 21.06 -17.95
CA ALA A 336 20.50 20.22 -16.76
C ALA A 336 19.57 20.84 -15.70
N ASP A 337 19.65 22.16 -15.50
CA ASP A 337 18.78 22.92 -14.60
C ASP A 337 17.31 22.91 -15.11
N GLU A 338 17.09 23.07 -16.42
CA GLU A 338 15.78 22.94 -17.06
C GLU A 338 15.23 21.51 -16.96
N TYR A 339 16.05 20.49 -17.24
CA TYR A 339 15.65 19.08 -17.10
C TYR A 339 15.26 18.75 -15.65
N ALA A 340 16.02 19.24 -14.67
CA ALA A 340 15.71 19.06 -13.25
C ALA A 340 14.41 19.80 -12.85
N ALA A 341 14.17 21.00 -13.38
CA ALA A 341 12.92 21.74 -13.16
C ALA A 341 11.71 21.01 -13.80
N ALA A 342 11.86 20.51 -15.02
CA ALA A 342 10.82 19.74 -15.72
C ALA A 342 10.48 18.45 -14.96
N LYS A 343 11.48 17.67 -14.53
CA LYS A 343 11.25 16.44 -13.76
C LYS A 343 10.64 16.70 -12.38
N ARG A 344 11.00 17.80 -11.70
CA ARG A 344 10.33 18.22 -10.46
C ARG A 344 8.85 18.55 -10.70
N LYS A 345 8.53 19.28 -11.78
CA LYS A 345 7.15 19.63 -12.14
C LYS A 345 6.31 18.40 -12.51
N GLU A 346 6.89 17.44 -13.23
CA GLU A 346 6.26 16.16 -13.57
C GLU A 346 5.97 15.32 -12.32
N ALA A 347 6.95 15.18 -11.41
CA ALA A 347 6.79 14.46 -10.15
C ALA A 347 5.76 15.13 -9.22
N GLN A 348 5.72 16.46 -9.18
CA GLN A 348 4.69 17.22 -8.46
C GLN A 348 3.29 17.00 -9.06
N GLY A 349 3.18 16.95 -10.38
CA GLY A 349 1.92 16.61 -11.07
C GLY A 349 1.43 15.20 -10.73
N GLN A 350 2.32 14.20 -10.81
CA GLN A 350 2.01 12.82 -10.44
C GLN A 350 1.63 12.68 -8.96
N ALA A 351 2.33 13.37 -8.05
CA ALA A 351 1.98 13.40 -6.63
C ALA A 351 0.59 14.03 -6.39
N ALA A 352 0.27 15.13 -7.08
CA ALA A 352 -1.05 15.76 -7.00
C ALA A 352 -2.17 14.85 -7.57
N GLU A 353 -1.90 14.10 -8.64
CA GLU A 353 -2.86 13.14 -9.21
C GLU A 353 -3.09 11.94 -8.28
N ILE A 354 -2.03 11.44 -7.61
CA ILE A 354 -2.14 10.37 -6.60
C ILE A 354 -2.95 10.85 -5.39
N LEU A 355 -2.69 12.06 -4.88
CA LEU A 355 -3.46 12.64 -3.78
C LEU A 355 -4.93 12.83 -4.18
N HIS A 356 -5.20 13.38 -5.37
CA HIS A 356 -6.58 13.54 -5.85
C HIS A 356 -7.30 12.19 -6.01
N LYS A 357 -6.63 11.12 -6.45
CA LYS A 357 -7.22 9.77 -6.49
C LYS A 357 -7.50 9.25 -5.07
N ALA A 358 -6.55 9.39 -4.15
CA ALA A 358 -6.74 8.99 -2.76
C ALA A 358 -7.89 9.77 -2.07
N ASP A 359 -8.04 11.06 -2.35
CA ASP A 359 -9.14 11.90 -1.84
C ASP A 359 -10.50 11.46 -2.41
N VAL A 360 -10.57 11.14 -3.71
CA VAL A 360 -11.78 10.61 -4.36
C VAL A 360 -12.15 9.22 -3.84
N ASP A 361 -11.17 8.33 -3.70
CA ASP A 361 -11.38 6.97 -3.18
C ASP A 361 -11.78 7.01 -1.69
N ALA A 362 -11.19 7.91 -0.89
CA ALA A 362 -11.58 8.13 0.50
C ALA A 362 -13.00 8.71 0.60
N ALA A 363 -13.37 9.67 -0.24
CA ALA A 363 -14.73 10.20 -0.31
C ALA A 363 -15.75 9.11 -0.71
N ALA A 364 -15.40 8.24 -1.67
CA ALA A 364 -16.22 7.10 -2.07
C ALA A 364 -16.41 6.10 -0.93
N GLN A 365 -15.35 5.74 -0.19
CA GLN A 365 -15.44 4.86 0.98
C GLN A 365 -16.25 5.47 2.14
N ILE A 366 -16.16 6.79 2.34
CA ILE A 366 -16.97 7.49 3.34
C ILE A 366 -18.45 7.42 2.95
N GLU A 367 -18.77 7.65 1.68
CA GLU A 367 -20.16 7.61 1.19
C GLU A 367 -20.73 6.18 1.16
N GLU A 368 -19.93 5.17 0.78
CA GLU A 368 -20.30 3.75 0.88
C GLU A 368 -20.62 3.36 2.34
N ARG A 369 -19.75 3.74 3.30
CA ARG A 369 -20.00 3.52 4.73
C ARG A 369 -21.23 4.29 5.24
N ARG A 370 -21.49 5.48 4.69
CA ARG A 370 -22.68 6.27 5.02
C ARG A 370 -23.95 5.58 4.55
N GLN A 371 -23.95 5.01 3.34
CA GLN A 371 -25.08 4.27 2.79
C GLN A 371 -25.29 2.94 3.51
N ALA A 372 -24.22 2.23 3.89
CA ALA A 372 -24.29 1.04 4.74
C ALA A 372 -24.89 1.37 6.12
N ALA A 373 -24.39 2.40 6.79
CA ALA A 373 -24.93 2.87 8.07
C ALA A 373 -26.39 3.35 7.96
N GLN A 374 -26.77 4.00 6.86
CA GLN A 374 -28.15 4.37 6.61
C GLN A 374 -29.05 3.13 6.44
N SER A 375 -28.60 2.12 5.68
CA SER A 375 -29.32 0.85 5.53
C SER A 375 -29.46 0.09 6.85
N GLU A 376 -28.47 0.17 7.75
CA GLU A 376 -28.56 -0.40 9.11
C GLU A 376 -29.55 0.40 9.98
N ILE A 377 -29.54 1.73 9.92
CA ILE A 377 -30.50 2.60 10.62
C ILE A 377 -31.94 2.36 10.13
N ASP A 378 -32.14 2.26 8.82
CA ASP A 378 -33.44 2.01 8.21
C ASP A 378 -33.95 0.62 8.62
N GLY A 379 -33.10 -0.42 8.56
CA GLY A 379 -33.43 -1.77 9.02
C GLY A 379 -33.72 -1.88 10.53
N LEU A 380 -33.01 -1.12 11.37
CA LEU A 380 -33.32 -0.99 12.79
C LEU A 380 -34.64 -0.26 13.02
N THR A 381 -34.96 0.75 12.20
CA THR A 381 -36.23 1.50 12.27
C THR A 381 -37.41 0.62 11.90
N ASP A 382 -37.29 -0.19 10.84
CA ASP A 382 -38.27 -1.21 10.47
C ASP A 382 -38.46 -2.25 11.59
N HIS A 383 -37.37 -2.67 12.24
CA HIS A 383 -37.46 -3.61 13.36
C HIS A 383 -38.13 -3.00 14.61
N ILE A 384 -37.90 -1.71 14.88
CA ILE A 384 -38.62 -0.95 15.93
C ILE A 384 -40.10 -0.84 15.57
N ALA A 385 -40.45 -0.56 14.31
CA ALA A 385 -41.84 -0.51 13.86
C ALA A 385 -42.54 -1.88 13.99
N GLU A 386 -41.85 -2.98 13.65
CA GLU A 386 -42.36 -4.34 13.84
C GLU A 386 -42.56 -4.66 15.34
N LEU A 387 -41.62 -4.25 16.21
CA LEU A 387 -41.73 -4.42 17.66
C LEU A 387 -42.89 -3.60 18.24
N GLN A 388 -43.09 -2.35 17.80
CA GLN A 388 -44.23 -1.53 18.19
C GLN A 388 -45.55 -2.11 17.67
N GLN A 389 -45.56 -2.69 16.46
CA GLN A 389 -46.75 -3.39 15.95
C GLN A 389 -47.05 -4.64 16.78
N ARG A 390 -46.04 -5.44 17.13
CA ARG A 390 -46.19 -6.59 18.05
C ARG A 390 -46.66 -6.13 19.43
N GLU A 391 -46.16 -5.03 19.96
CA GLU A 391 -46.63 -4.42 21.21
C GLU A 391 -48.09 -3.96 21.10
N SER A 392 -48.50 -3.37 19.97
CA SER A 392 -49.91 -3.02 19.71
C SER A 392 -50.82 -4.25 19.63
N VAL A 393 -50.36 -5.35 19.05
CA VAL A 393 -51.10 -6.62 18.98
C VAL A 393 -51.14 -7.32 20.34
N ILE A 394 -50.06 -7.25 21.13
CA ILE A 394 -50.02 -7.75 22.50
C ILE A 394 -50.95 -6.93 23.39
N THR A 395 -50.91 -5.60 23.34
CA THR A 395 -51.82 -4.74 24.12
C THR A 395 -53.27 -4.85 23.68
N GLN A 396 -53.56 -5.03 22.38
CA GLN A 396 -54.89 -5.40 21.90
C GLN A 396 -55.32 -6.77 22.44
N ARG A 397 -54.48 -7.80 22.35
CA ARG A 397 -54.79 -9.13 22.94
C ARG A 397 -54.91 -9.11 24.45
N VAL A 398 -54.15 -8.28 25.17
CA VAL A 398 -54.29 -8.07 26.61
C VAL A 398 -55.58 -7.33 26.93
N THR A 399 -56.00 -6.38 26.09
CA THR A 399 -57.29 -5.69 26.21
C THR A 399 -58.45 -6.61 25.87
N GLU A 400 -58.31 -7.49 24.88
CA GLU A 400 -59.27 -8.51 24.47
C GLU A 400 -59.36 -9.63 25.53
N LEU A 401 -58.24 -10.07 26.10
CA LEU A 401 -58.20 -10.97 27.25
C LEU A 401 -58.82 -10.31 28.48
N LYS A 402 -58.57 -9.03 28.75
CA LYS A 402 -59.20 -8.26 29.84
C LYS A 402 -60.69 -8.06 29.57
N ALA A 403 -61.11 -7.90 28.32
CA ALA A 403 -62.51 -7.85 27.92
C ALA A 403 -63.17 -9.22 28.06
N MET A 404 -62.54 -10.32 27.63
CA MET A 404 -63.02 -11.69 27.87
C MET A 404 -63.09 -12.01 29.36
N PHE A 405 -62.11 -11.58 30.16
CA PHE A 405 -62.17 -11.66 31.62
C PHE A 405 -63.36 -10.83 32.15
N SER A 406 -63.53 -9.60 31.65
CA SER A 406 -64.68 -8.74 31.99
C SER A 406 -66.02 -9.22 31.44
N THR A 407 -66.08 -10.11 30.45
CA THR A 407 -67.33 -10.69 29.95
C THR A 407 -67.65 -12.00 30.66
N ALA A 408 -66.63 -12.78 31.03
CA ALA A 408 -66.75 -13.98 31.86
C ALA A 408 -67.01 -13.67 33.35
N PHE A 409 -66.44 -12.59 33.90
CA PHE A 409 -66.63 -12.15 35.28
C PHE A 409 -67.52 -10.90 35.45
N GLY A 410 -67.70 -10.05 34.42
CA GLY A 410 -68.54 -8.85 34.53
C GLY A 410 -70.04 -9.12 34.58
N ASN A 411 -70.47 -10.37 34.38
CA ASN A 411 -71.82 -10.81 34.72
C ASN A 411 -71.97 -11.18 36.22
N PHE A 412 -70.95 -10.90 37.06
CA PHE A 412 -70.98 -11.14 38.51
C PHE A 412 -70.93 -9.87 39.37
N MET A 413 -70.30 -8.77 38.91
CA MET A 413 -70.20 -7.53 39.68
C MET A 413 -70.42 -6.29 38.81
N ALA A 414 -71.56 -5.64 39.03
CA ALA A 414 -71.87 -4.31 38.51
C ALA A 414 -72.02 -3.31 39.68
N ALA A 415 -71.75 -2.04 39.36
CA ALA A 415 -71.86 -0.83 40.17
C ALA A 415 -70.60 -0.38 40.96
N PRO A 416 -70.38 0.95 41.12
CA PRO A 416 -69.08 1.54 41.41
C PRO A 416 -68.98 2.09 42.85
N VAL A 417 -67.79 2.59 43.23
CA VAL A 417 -67.60 3.91 43.87
C VAL A 417 -66.12 4.32 43.84
N ASP A 418 -65.92 5.63 43.76
CA ASP A 418 -64.66 6.39 43.63
C ASP A 418 -63.99 6.70 44.99
N GLY A 419 -62.71 7.11 45.00
CA GLY A 419 -62.11 7.89 46.09
C GLY A 419 -60.75 7.45 46.67
N GLY A 420 -59.85 8.43 46.85
CA GLY A 420 -58.66 8.39 47.72
C GLY A 420 -57.33 8.08 47.00
N ASP A 421 -56.46 9.02 46.62
CA ASP A 421 -55.71 10.06 47.37
C ASP A 421 -54.30 9.59 47.84
N SER A 422 -53.40 10.57 48.06
CA SER A 422 -52.16 10.57 48.86
C SER A 422 -50.77 10.48 48.17
N THR A 423 -50.07 11.63 48.23
CA THR A 423 -48.70 11.86 48.77
C THR A 423 -47.41 11.47 48.02
N ASP A 424 -46.67 12.52 47.63
CA ASP A 424 -45.20 12.76 47.75
C ASP A 424 -44.52 12.30 49.07
N PRO A 425 -43.17 12.39 49.30
CA PRO A 425 -42.03 12.83 48.46
C PRO A 425 -40.72 11.95 48.59
N GLN A 426 -39.56 12.50 48.15
CA GLN A 426 -38.13 12.11 48.38
C GLN A 426 -37.49 11.11 47.38
N GLY A 427 -36.24 11.24 46.93
CA GLY A 427 -35.22 12.31 47.09
C GLY A 427 -33.80 11.87 46.63
N ALA A 428 -32.87 12.84 46.43
CA ALA A 428 -31.42 12.68 46.09
C ALA A 428 -31.06 12.14 44.67
N ALA A 429 -29.95 12.51 44.02
CA ALA A 429 -29.02 13.65 44.20
C ALA A 429 -28.24 13.97 42.90
N ASP A 430 -28.06 15.27 42.64
CA ASP A 430 -26.81 15.98 42.27
C ASP A 430 -25.75 15.32 41.35
N THR A 431 -25.52 15.89 40.16
CA THR A 431 -24.30 16.69 39.86
C THR A 431 -24.32 17.31 38.46
N ALA A 432 -23.56 18.40 38.28
CA ALA A 432 -23.71 19.34 37.17
C ALA A 432 -22.78 19.10 35.97
N ALA A 433 -23.23 19.54 34.78
CA ALA A 433 -22.40 20.26 33.81
C ALA A 433 -23.28 21.04 32.81
N ALA A 434 -23.11 22.36 32.75
CA ALA A 434 -23.74 23.25 31.76
C ALA A 434 -22.68 23.76 30.75
N PRO A 435 -23.07 24.25 29.56
CA PRO A 435 -22.22 24.17 28.36
C PRO A 435 -21.43 25.45 28.05
N ALA A 436 -20.39 25.32 27.22
CA ALA A 436 -19.79 26.43 26.49
C ALA A 436 -19.24 25.98 25.12
N ALA A 437 -19.36 26.84 24.12
CA ALA A 437 -19.03 26.54 22.73
C ALA A 437 -17.56 26.80 22.37
N THR A 438 -17.09 26.19 21.29
CA THR A 438 -15.83 26.56 20.61
C THR A 438 -16.07 26.73 19.11
N GLN A 439 -16.05 27.98 18.64
CA GLN A 439 -15.82 28.31 17.24
C GLN A 439 -14.39 28.85 17.06
N SER A 440 -13.70 28.33 16.03
CA SER A 440 -12.71 28.99 15.17
C SER A 440 -11.85 30.15 15.74
N SER A 441 -10.51 30.01 15.69
CA SER A 441 -9.72 30.60 14.57
C SER A 441 -8.19 30.55 14.75
N ALA A 442 -7.50 30.42 13.61
CA ALA A 442 -6.20 31.00 13.23
C ALA A 442 -4.91 30.84 14.10
N THR A 443 -3.94 30.14 13.50
CA THR A 443 -2.47 30.34 13.53
C THR A 443 -2.03 31.80 13.17
N PRO A 444 -0.75 32.28 13.27
CA PRO A 444 0.52 31.52 13.21
C PRO A 444 1.77 32.04 14.01
N THR A 445 2.93 31.36 13.86
CA THR A 445 4.35 31.88 13.99
C THR A 445 4.86 32.39 15.36
N SER A 446 6.14 32.28 15.78
CA SER A 446 7.38 31.67 15.22
C SER A 446 8.54 31.61 16.27
N THR A 447 9.64 30.93 15.92
CA THR A 447 11.06 31.25 16.25
C THR A 447 11.71 30.83 17.59
N SER A 448 12.99 30.41 17.45
CA SER A 448 14.06 30.08 18.42
C SER A 448 14.09 28.62 18.90
N ALA A 449 15.12 27.78 18.66
CA ALA A 449 16.56 27.92 18.35
C ALA A 449 17.48 28.21 19.56
N GLN A 450 18.06 27.13 20.12
CA GLN A 450 19.39 26.97 20.75
C GLN A 450 19.46 25.50 21.22
N SER A 451 20.35 24.62 20.74
CA SER A 451 21.83 24.61 20.79
C SER A 451 22.40 24.57 22.21
N GLY A 452 22.80 23.37 22.66
CA GLY A 452 23.55 23.15 23.90
C GLY A 452 24.59 22.06 23.69
N ALA A 453 25.81 22.45 23.32
CA ALA A 453 26.94 21.54 23.10
C ALA A 453 27.92 21.59 24.28
N SER A 454 28.51 20.45 24.62
CA SER A 454 29.85 20.28 25.25
C SER A 454 29.97 18.86 25.82
N ALA A 455 31.16 18.29 26.03
CA ALA A 455 32.44 18.43 25.34
C ALA A 455 33.34 17.29 25.89
N GLN A 456 34.17 16.67 25.04
CA GLN A 456 35.39 16.02 25.51
C GLN A 456 36.44 16.04 24.39
N SER A 457 37.60 16.60 24.72
CA SER A 457 38.63 16.99 23.77
C SER A 457 39.91 16.18 23.94
N ALA A 458 40.57 15.91 22.81
CA ALA A 458 42.03 15.81 22.64
C ALA A 458 42.83 14.88 23.59
N ALA A 459 43.59 13.96 23.01
CA ALA A 459 44.95 14.30 22.55
C ALA A 459 45.73 13.07 22.03
N SER A 460 46.25 13.15 20.79
CA SER A 460 47.60 12.71 20.41
C SER A 460 47.82 12.93 18.91
N ASN A 461 48.83 13.71 18.56
CA ASN A 461 49.25 14.03 17.19
C ASN A 461 50.71 13.58 16.99
N GLN A 462 51.19 13.44 15.74
CA GLN A 462 52.55 13.00 15.36
C GLN A 462 52.80 11.50 15.66
N GLN A 463 53.65 10.72 14.98
CA GLN A 463 54.49 10.84 13.78
C GLN A 463 54.73 9.40 13.23
N SER A 464 55.32 9.08 12.06
CA SER A 464 56.02 9.88 11.05
C SER A 464 55.90 9.26 9.64
N ALA A 465 56.73 9.73 8.70
CA ALA A 465 56.99 9.23 7.36
C ALA A 465 58.10 8.14 7.29
N GLN A 466 58.28 7.56 6.10
CA GLN A 466 59.42 6.73 5.61
C GLN A 466 59.55 5.28 6.13
N ASN A 467 59.23 4.32 5.25
CA ASN A 467 60.20 3.39 4.65
C ASN A 467 59.67 2.87 3.30
#